data_AF-A0A6A5H3E5-F1
#
_entry.id   AF-A0A6A5H3E5-F1
#
_cell.length_a   1.000
_cell.length_b   1.000
_cell.length_c   1.000
_cell.angle_alpha   90.00
_cell.angle_beta   90.00
_cell.angle_gamma   90.00
#
_symmetry.space_group_name_H-M   'P 1'
#
loop_
_entity.id
_entity.type
_entity.pdbx_description
1 polymer ?
#
loop_
_entity_poly.entity_id
_entity_poly.type
_entity_poly.pdbx_seq_one_letter_code
_entity_poly.pdbx_strand_id
1 'polypeptide(L)'
;MNAVIEAECPVCSSQMIAPTAIPACGHKFCFTCLKGVCMNGMGCPMCRGPIDPSIFSLPSQVLDLKMDVPLSPVVVQDKYKPIEKRDTSPSETPAPSALNLDASLLDDNLPEEKMYWLYRGKNQGWWRFDPRHERDIDKAYNNDEDHCEVTICGRTYVIDFNGQCQYPKGVPTQRREVKRVSSADFDTMGVKGLAGVFVPTS
;
A
#
# COMPACT_ATOMS: atom_id res chain seq x y z
N MET A 1 -0.88 -27.82 12.17
CA MET A 1 -0.89 -27.16 10.84
C MET A 1 -0.38 -25.75 11.03
N ASN A 2 0.58 -25.30 10.22
CA ASN A 2 1.24 -24.00 10.41
C ASN A 2 0.26 -22.86 10.09
N ALA A 3 -0.16 -22.12 11.13
CA ALA A 3 -1.07 -20.98 11.03
C ALA A 3 -0.60 -19.89 10.03
N VAL A 4 0.71 -19.87 9.72
CA VAL A 4 1.32 -18.96 8.74
C VAL A 4 0.82 -19.23 7.32
N ILE A 5 0.60 -20.50 6.94
CA ILE A 5 0.18 -20.87 5.58
C ILE A 5 -1.30 -20.52 5.34
N GLU A 6 -2.13 -20.52 6.40
CA GLU A 6 -3.56 -20.17 6.29
C GLU A 6 -3.80 -18.67 6.10
N ALA A 7 -2.78 -17.84 6.33
CA ALA A 7 -2.86 -16.39 6.18
C ALA A 7 -2.39 -15.90 4.79
N GLU A 8 -1.80 -16.77 3.96
CA GLU A 8 -1.32 -16.39 2.62
C GLU A 8 -2.44 -16.45 1.58
N CYS A 9 -2.50 -15.44 0.71
CA CYS A 9 -3.46 -15.41 -0.38
C CYS A 9 -2.96 -16.26 -1.56
N PRO A 10 -3.73 -17.27 -2.02
CA PRO A 10 -3.34 -18.07 -3.19
C PRO A 10 -3.28 -17.32 -4.52
N VAL A 11 -3.76 -16.07 -4.59
CA VAL A 11 -3.72 -15.25 -5.81
C VAL A 11 -2.42 -14.44 -5.89
N CYS A 12 -2.01 -13.81 -4.80
CA CYS A 12 -0.82 -12.94 -4.80
C CYS A 12 0.39 -13.55 -4.10
N SER A 13 0.25 -14.72 -3.48
CA SER A 13 1.30 -15.40 -2.70
C SER A 13 1.90 -14.50 -1.59
N SER A 14 1.05 -13.76 -0.89
CA SER A 14 1.46 -12.88 0.22
C SER A 14 0.39 -12.91 1.31
N GLN A 15 0.75 -12.54 2.54
CA GLN A 15 -0.21 -12.47 3.66
C GLN A 15 -1.41 -11.58 3.32
N MET A 16 -2.63 -12.11 3.50
CA MET A 16 -3.88 -11.49 3.05
C MET A 16 -4.13 -10.10 3.65
N ILE A 17 -4.58 -9.16 2.80
CA ILE A 17 -5.14 -7.86 3.20
C ILE A 17 -6.66 -7.94 3.07
N ALA A 18 -7.37 -7.57 4.14
CA ALA A 18 -8.82 -7.70 4.24
C ALA A 18 -9.30 -9.11 3.81
N PRO A 19 -8.89 -10.16 4.51
CA PRO A 19 -9.16 -11.55 4.13
C PRO A 19 -10.67 -11.76 3.97
N THR A 20 -11.07 -12.25 2.79
CA THR A 20 -12.47 -12.44 2.40
C THR A 20 -12.69 -13.89 2.01
N ALA A 21 -13.62 -14.57 2.69
CA ALA A 21 -13.99 -15.94 2.38
C ALA A 21 -15.11 -15.98 1.33
N ILE A 22 -15.02 -16.91 0.38
CA ILE A 22 -16.14 -17.22 -0.52
C ILE A 22 -17.15 -18.07 0.27
N PRO A 23 -18.40 -17.62 0.49
CA PRO A 23 -19.35 -18.33 1.36
C PRO A 23 -19.64 -19.78 0.93
N ALA A 24 -19.68 -20.04 -0.38
CA ALA A 24 -20.01 -21.37 -0.91
C ALA A 24 -18.94 -22.44 -0.68
N CYS A 25 -17.66 -22.06 -0.51
CA CYS A 25 -16.55 -23.02 -0.39
C CYS A 25 -15.58 -22.74 0.75
N GLY A 26 -15.69 -21.61 1.45
CA GLY A 26 -14.86 -21.24 2.59
C GLY A 26 -13.44 -20.77 2.26
N HIS A 27 -12.96 -20.91 1.02
CA HIS A 27 -11.63 -20.44 0.61
C HIS A 27 -11.48 -18.93 0.76
N LYS A 28 -10.32 -18.49 1.27
CA LYS A 28 -10.02 -17.10 1.63
C LYS A 28 -8.94 -16.49 0.74
N PHE A 29 -9.09 -15.21 0.44
CA PHE A 29 -8.17 -14.42 -0.38
C PHE A 29 -8.14 -12.96 0.12
N CYS A 30 -7.18 -12.15 -0.36
CA CYS A 30 -7.30 -10.69 -0.20
C CYS A 30 -8.60 -10.22 -0.87
N PHE A 31 -9.28 -9.24 -0.27
CA PHE A 31 -10.49 -8.65 -0.85
C PHE A 31 -10.29 -8.19 -2.30
N THR A 32 -9.22 -7.43 -2.57
CA THR A 32 -8.90 -6.88 -3.89
C THR A 32 -8.53 -7.96 -4.91
N CYS A 33 -7.87 -9.04 -4.48
CA CYS A 33 -7.54 -10.19 -5.32
C CYS A 33 -8.81 -10.95 -5.72
N LEU A 34 -9.67 -11.28 -4.75
CA LEU A 34 -10.92 -11.99 -5.00
C LEU A 34 -11.86 -11.17 -5.89
N LYS A 35 -11.94 -9.86 -5.65
CA LYS A 35 -12.71 -8.93 -6.47
C LYS A 35 -12.20 -8.89 -7.90
N GLY A 36 -10.87 -8.84 -8.09
CA GLY A 36 -10.26 -8.94 -9.41
C GLY A 36 -10.61 -10.24 -10.13
N VAL A 37 -10.53 -11.39 -9.45
CA VAL A 37 -10.91 -12.69 -10.02
C VAL A 37 -12.37 -12.69 -10.49
N CYS A 38 -13.29 -12.26 -9.62
CA CYS A 38 -14.72 -12.20 -9.95
C CYS A 38 -15.02 -11.22 -11.10
N MET A 39 -14.38 -10.05 -11.13
CA MET A 39 -14.58 -9.06 -12.19
C MET A 39 -14.11 -9.53 -13.57
N ASN A 40 -13.23 -10.54 -13.61
CA ASN A 40 -12.78 -11.18 -14.84
C ASN A 40 -13.58 -12.44 -15.20
N GLY A 41 -14.70 -12.70 -14.51
CA GLY A 41 -15.59 -13.84 -14.81
C GLY A 41 -15.00 -15.20 -14.42
N MET A 42 -13.98 -15.23 -13.57
CA MET A 42 -13.36 -16.46 -13.09
C MET A 42 -14.04 -16.96 -11.81
N GLY A 43 -14.05 -18.28 -11.60
CA GLY A 43 -14.50 -18.92 -10.35
C GLY A 43 -13.44 -18.89 -9.25
N CYS A 44 -13.73 -19.53 -8.13
CA CYS A 44 -12.81 -19.66 -7.00
C CYS A 44 -11.43 -20.16 -7.48
N PRO A 45 -10.31 -19.47 -7.19
CA PRO A 45 -8.98 -19.90 -7.62
C PRO A 45 -8.55 -21.28 -7.11
N MET A 46 -9.14 -21.76 -6.00
CA MET A 46 -8.78 -23.03 -5.39
C MET A 46 -9.64 -24.21 -5.87
N CYS A 47 -10.96 -24.03 -5.96
CA CYS A 47 -11.88 -25.13 -6.31
C CYS A 47 -12.68 -24.90 -7.60
N ARG A 48 -12.49 -23.77 -8.27
CA ARG A 48 -13.24 -23.35 -9.48
C ARG A 48 -14.76 -23.19 -9.26
N GLY A 49 -15.23 -23.28 -8.02
CA GLY A 49 -16.63 -23.05 -7.66
C GLY A 49 -17.09 -21.62 -7.93
N PRO A 50 -18.42 -21.38 -7.94
CA PRO A 50 -18.98 -20.06 -8.22
C PRO A 50 -18.61 -19.03 -7.14
N ILE A 51 -18.46 -17.78 -7.56
CA ILE A 51 -18.29 -16.62 -6.67
C ILE A 51 -19.54 -15.76 -6.82
N ASP A 52 -20.26 -15.54 -5.72
CA ASP A 52 -21.40 -14.60 -5.70
C ASP A 52 -20.87 -13.15 -5.69
N PRO A 53 -21.16 -12.32 -6.70
CA PRO A 53 -20.74 -10.92 -6.74
C PRO A 53 -21.27 -10.07 -5.57
N SER A 54 -22.33 -10.52 -4.88
CA SER A 54 -22.93 -9.79 -3.76
C SER A 54 -21.94 -9.50 -2.62
N ILE A 55 -20.91 -10.35 -2.46
CA ILE A 55 -19.86 -10.20 -1.44
C ILE A 55 -19.05 -8.90 -1.58
N PHE A 56 -19.11 -8.21 -2.73
CA PHE A 56 -18.38 -6.97 -3.00
C PHE A 56 -19.25 -5.70 -2.98
N SER A 57 -20.55 -5.83 -2.79
CA SER A 57 -21.50 -4.71 -2.94
C SER A 57 -21.39 -3.68 -1.82
N LEU A 58 -21.28 -4.13 -0.57
CA LEU A 58 -21.08 -3.30 0.63
C LEU A 58 -20.24 -4.06 1.67
N PRO A 59 -18.98 -4.39 1.35
CA PRO A 59 -18.12 -5.15 2.24
C PRO A 59 -17.77 -4.31 3.48
N SER A 60 -18.01 -4.85 4.66
CA SER A 60 -17.68 -4.24 5.95
C SER A 60 -16.85 -5.23 6.76
N GLN A 61 -15.72 -4.79 7.30
CA GLN A 61 -14.84 -5.60 8.13
C GLN A 61 -14.22 -4.74 9.24
N VAL A 62 -13.96 -5.33 10.40
CA VAL A 62 -13.16 -4.71 11.44
C VAL A 62 -11.69 -4.89 11.05
N LEU A 63 -11.03 -3.80 10.68
CA LEU A 63 -9.64 -3.78 10.21
C LEU A 63 -8.88 -2.63 10.87
N ASP A 64 -7.58 -2.80 11.06
CA ASP A 64 -6.70 -1.69 11.39
C ASP A 64 -6.46 -0.83 10.13
N LEU A 65 -7.04 0.37 10.10
CA LEU A 65 -6.87 1.32 9.01
C LEU A 65 -5.46 1.84 8.85
N LYS A 66 -4.59 1.70 9.86
CA LYS A 66 -3.17 2.10 9.82
C LYS A 66 -2.23 0.91 9.66
N MET A 67 -2.75 -0.29 9.33
CA MET A 67 -1.93 -1.49 9.12
C MET A 67 -0.77 -1.25 8.15
N ASP A 68 0.39 -1.85 8.43
CA ASP A 68 1.54 -1.88 7.53
C ASP A 68 1.35 -2.87 6.39
N VAL A 69 2.28 -2.85 5.43
CA VAL A 69 2.37 -3.90 4.41
C VAL A 69 2.58 -5.24 5.14
N PRO A 70 1.67 -6.22 4.98
CA PRO A 70 1.85 -7.52 5.60
C PRO A 70 3.16 -8.15 5.11
N LEU A 71 4.05 -8.47 6.05
CA LEU A 71 5.27 -9.18 5.73
C LEU A 71 4.87 -10.55 5.17
N SER A 72 5.29 -10.87 3.95
CA SER A 72 5.29 -12.27 3.52
C SER A 72 6.25 -13.03 4.43
N PRO A 73 6.02 -14.31 4.76
CA PRO A 73 6.98 -15.07 5.55
C PRO A 73 8.31 -15.06 4.80
N VAL A 74 9.21 -14.23 5.28
CA VAL A 74 10.60 -14.20 4.88
C VAL A 74 11.11 -15.59 5.23
N VAL A 75 11.55 -16.37 4.25
CA VAL A 75 12.55 -17.40 4.51
C VAL A 75 13.65 -16.65 5.24
N VAL A 76 13.80 -16.89 6.55
CA VAL A 76 14.81 -16.24 7.38
C VAL A 76 16.16 -16.60 6.77
N GLN A 77 16.65 -15.76 5.87
CA GLN A 77 18.05 -15.76 5.51
C GLN A 77 18.69 -14.84 6.53
N ASP A 78 19.14 -15.47 7.62
CA ASP A 78 20.15 -14.91 8.49
C ASP A 78 21.24 -14.26 7.62
N LYS A 79 21.63 -13.05 8.04
CA LYS A 79 22.78 -12.23 7.59
C LYS A 79 22.40 -11.03 6.70
N TYR A 80 21.80 -10.02 7.31
CA TYR A 80 22.27 -8.66 7.07
C TYR A 80 23.36 -8.34 8.10
N LYS A 81 24.63 -8.38 7.67
CA LYS A 81 25.76 -7.81 8.41
C LYS A 81 26.06 -6.45 7.76
N PRO A 82 26.05 -5.33 8.51
CA PRO A 82 26.46 -4.04 7.99
C PRO A 82 27.92 -4.08 7.51
N ILE A 83 28.17 -3.51 6.33
CA ILE A 83 29.51 -3.37 5.75
C ILE A 83 30.22 -2.22 6.45
N GLU A 84 31.27 -2.53 7.22
CA GLU A 84 32.21 -1.54 7.75
C GLU A 84 33.01 -0.92 6.58
N LYS A 85 32.90 0.39 6.42
CA LYS A 85 33.71 1.15 5.46
C LYS A 85 35.11 1.32 6.03
N ARG A 86 36.11 0.95 5.22
CA ARG A 86 37.54 1.02 5.53
C ARG A 86 38.06 2.42 5.22
N ASP A 87 38.78 3.03 6.17
CA ASP A 87 39.38 4.35 6.07
C ASP A 87 40.45 4.46 4.97
N THR A 88 40.49 5.59 4.28
CA THR A 88 41.75 6.16 3.75
C THR A 88 41.58 7.64 3.38
N SER A 89 42.35 8.50 4.07
CA SER A 89 42.68 9.92 3.77
C SER A 89 44.23 9.99 3.57
N PRO A 90 44.91 11.11 3.15
CA PRO A 90 44.50 12.53 3.21
C PRO A 90 45.05 13.50 2.11
N SER A 91 44.80 14.82 2.33
CA SER A 91 45.48 16.08 1.88
C SER A 91 44.66 16.97 0.92
N GLU A 92 44.55 18.30 1.04
CA GLU A 92 45.06 19.36 1.93
C GLU A 92 44.20 20.67 1.77
N THR A 93 44.17 21.51 2.82
CA THR A 93 43.49 22.82 3.08
C THR A 93 43.94 24.04 2.23
N PRO A 94 43.45 25.33 2.37
CA PRO A 94 42.64 25.99 3.45
C PRO A 94 41.49 26.99 3.08
N ALA A 95 40.78 27.43 4.14
CA ALA A 95 39.65 28.36 4.40
C ALA A 95 39.78 29.83 3.89
N PRO A 96 38.84 30.82 4.09
CA PRO A 96 37.83 31.04 5.17
C PRO A 96 36.43 31.57 4.66
N SER A 97 35.36 31.91 5.40
CA SER A 97 35.07 32.24 6.82
C SER A 97 33.54 32.20 7.07
N ALA A 98 33.16 31.66 8.24
CA ALA A 98 32.03 32.02 9.11
C ALA A 98 30.57 32.03 8.59
N LEU A 99 29.81 31.01 8.96
CA LEU A 99 28.79 31.04 10.04
C LEU A 99 28.61 29.60 10.56
N ASN A 100 29.05 29.34 11.79
CA ASN A 100 28.80 28.06 12.47
C ASN A 100 27.34 28.03 12.94
N LEU A 101 26.50 27.28 12.23
CA LEU A 101 25.33 26.66 12.84
C LEU A 101 25.65 25.17 12.97
N ASP A 102 25.71 24.73 14.22
CA ASP A 102 25.97 23.36 14.62
C ASP A 102 25.10 22.36 13.84
N ALA A 103 25.72 21.71 12.86
CA ALA A 103 25.10 20.67 12.02
C ALA A 103 25.24 19.26 12.65
N SER A 104 25.51 19.15 13.96
CA SER A 104 25.77 17.86 14.63
C SER A 104 24.58 17.31 15.43
N LEU A 105 23.37 17.84 15.23
CA LEU A 105 22.12 17.30 15.83
C LEU A 105 21.09 16.79 14.80
N LEU A 106 21.51 16.46 13.58
CA LEU A 106 20.67 15.62 12.72
C LEU A 106 20.88 14.17 13.16
N ASP A 107 20.08 13.76 14.14
CA ASP A 107 19.92 12.37 14.52
C ASP A 107 19.40 11.60 13.30
N ASP A 108 20.29 10.85 12.63
CA ASP A 108 19.97 9.93 11.53
C ASP A 108 18.99 8.80 11.95
N ASN A 109 18.52 8.79 13.21
CA ASN A 109 17.48 7.91 13.75
C ASN A 109 16.12 8.58 14.01
N LEU A 110 15.81 9.73 13.40
CA LEU A 110 14.41 10.16 13.38
C LEU A 110 13.60 9.13 12.57
N PRO A 111 12.58 8.49 13.17
CA PRO A 111 11.74 7.56 12.44
C PRO A 111 11.08 8.31 11.28
N GLU A 112 11.31 7.87 10.05
CA GLU A 112 10.64 8.42 8.88
C GLU A 112 9.13 8.47 9.15
N GLU A 113 8.55 9.67 9.08
CA GLU A 113 7.14 9.84 9.35
C GLU A 113 6.33 9.03 8.34
N LYS A 114 5.53 8.07 8.82
CA LYS A 114 4.72 7.22 7.96
C LYS A 114 3.67 8.03 7.22
N MET A 115 3.70 7.92 5.90
CA MET A 115 2.78 8.57 4.98
C MET A 115 1.74 7.58 4.46
N TYR A 116 0.54 8.08 4.19
CA TYR A 116 -0.58 7.30 3.68
C TYR A 116 -1.06 7.87 2.36
N TRP A 117 -1.51 7.00 1.46
CA TRP A 117 -2.13 7.40 0.22
C TRP A 117 -3.64 7.16 0.27
N LEU A 118 -4.39 8.22 -0.07
CA LEU A 118 -5.84 8.24 -0.08
C LEU A 118 -6.36 8.48 -1.49
N TYR A 119 -7.52 7.91 -1.82
CA TYR A 119 -8.28 8.23 -3.03
C TYR A 119 -9.72 8.62 -2.69
N ARG A 120 -10.27 9.55 -3.47
CA ARG A 120 -11.64 10.04 -3.31
C ARG A 120 -12.67 8.99 -3.71
N GLY A 121 -13.65 8.77 -2.84
CA GLY A 121 -14.83 7.95 -3.12
C GLY A 121 -15.78 8.62 -4.14
N LYS A 122 -16.56 7.82 -4.90
CA LYS A 122 -17.60 8.35 -5.81
C LYS A 122 -18.66 9.16 -5.06
N ASN A 123 -19.04 8.68 -3.88
CA ASN A 123 -20.08 9.28 -3.03
C ASN A 123 -19.45 10.13 -1.92
N GLN A 124 -18.36 10.85 -2.24
CA GLN A 124 -17.56 11.64 -1.29
C GLN A 124 -16.85 10.76 -0.22
N GLY A 125 -15.97 11.41 0.55
CA GLY A 125 -15.08 10.78 1.55
C GLY A 125 -13.80 10.18 0.95
N TRP A 126 -12.89 9.79 1.85
CA TRP A 126 -11.57 9.26 1.54
C TRP A 126 -11.48 7.77 1.84
N TRP A 127 -10.73 7.06 1.00
CA TRP A 127 -10.39 5.65 1.16
C TRP A 127 -8.89 5.53 1.13
N ARG A 128 -8.33 4.71 2.00
CA ARG A 128 -6.91 4.36 1.93
C ARG A 128 -6.69 3.35 0.81
N PHE A 129 -5.59 3.51 0.06
CA PHE A 129 -5.14 2.47 -0.87
C PHE A 129 -4.78 1.18 -0.12
N ASP A 130 -4.65 0.08 -0.86
CA ASP A 130 -4.04 -1.14 -0.31
C ASP A 130 -2.56 -0.83 0.02
N PRO A 131 -2.05 -1.18 1.22
CA PRO A 131 -0.68 -0.90 1.65
C PRO A 131 0.40 -1.31 0.64
N ARG A 132 0.17 -2.36 -0.16
CA ARG A 132 1.12 -2.79 -1.18
C ARG A 132 1.18 -1.81 -2.34
N HIS A 133 0.04 -1.28 -2.76
CA HIS A 133 0.00 -0.21 -3.75
C HIS A 133 0.61 1.07 -3.18
N GLU A 134 0.32 1.41 -1.92
CA GLU A 134 0.91 2.60 -1.28
C GLU A 134 2.44 2.58 -1.34
N ARG A 135 3.07 1.44 -1.05
CA ARG A 135 4.52 1.29 -1.15
C ARG A 135 5.05 1.62 -2.55
N ASP A 136 4.39 1.10 -3.59
CA ASP A 136 4.85 1.30 -4.96
C ASP A 136 4.61 2.76 -5.42
N ILE A 137 3.49 3.36 -4.99
CA ILE A 137 3.16 4.76 -5.25
C ILE A 137 4.14 5.70 -4.54
N ASP A 138 4.40 5.47 -3.24
CA ASP A 138 5.28 6.32 -2.44
C ASP A 138 6.73 6.25 -2.94
N LYS A 139 7.18 5.06 -3.35
CA LYS A 139 8.50 4.89 -3.97
C LYS A 139 8.65 5.73 -5.23
N ALA A 140 7.67 5.69 -6.14
CA ALA A 140 7.73 6.47 -7.37
C ALA A 140 7.66 7.98 -7.10
N TYR A 141 6.81 8.39 -6.16
CA TYR A 141 6.72 9.79 -5.73
C TYR A 141 8.04 10.31 -5.15
N ASN A 142 8.69 9.54 -4.26
CA ASN A 142 9.97 9.92 -3.64
C ASN A 142 11.15 9.87 -4.62
N ASN A 143 10.99 9.25 -5.79
CA ASN A 143 11.97 9.26 -6.88
C ASN A 143 11.77 10.44 -7.85
N ASP A 144 10.87 11.39 -7.53
CA ASP A 144 10.50 12.52 -8.38
C ASP A 144 9.97 12.09 -9.76
N GLU A 145 9.29 10.94 -9.84
CA GLU A 145 8.56 10.53 -11.05
C GLU A 145 7.30 11.39 -11.23
N ASP A 146 6.85 11.61 -12.47
CA ASP A 146 5.61 12.36 -12.75
C ASP A 146 4.33 11.55 -12.48
N HIS A 147 4.42 10.23 -12.63
CA HIS A 147 3.32 9.30 -12.45
C HIS A 147 3.85 7.88 -12.22
N CYS A 148 2.99 7.00 -11.68
CA CYS A 148 3.25 5.57 -11.63
C CYS A 148 2.04 4.75 -12.08
N GLU A 149 2.24 3.45 -12.29
CA GLU A 149 1.16 2.52 -12.63
C GLU A 149 0.98 1.47 -11.53
N VAL A 150 -0.28 1.23 -11.14
CA VAL A 150 -0.65 0.19 -10.16
C VAL A 150 -1.78 -0.67 -10.71
N THR A 151 -1.75 -1.98 -10.42
CA THR A 151 -2.79 -2.92 -10.87
C THR A 151 -3.80 -3.18 -9.75
N ILE A 152 -4.99 -2.61 -9.88
CA ILE A 152 -6.06 -2.70 -8.88
C ILE A 152 -7.20 -3.56 -9.41
N CYS A 153 -7.50 -4.67 -8.72
CA CYS A 153 -8.56 -5.62 -9.11
C CYS A 153 -8.44 -6.07 -10.59
N GLY A 154 -7.21 -6.29 -11.07
CA GLY A 154 -6.93 -6.75 -12.44
C GLY A 154 -7.00 -5.66 -13.52
N ARG A 155 -7.09 -4.37 -13.14
CA ARG A 155 -7.03 -3.24 -14.08
C ARG A 155 -5.87 -2.33 -13.74
N THR A 156 -5.14 -1.88 -14.75
CA THR A 156 -4.06 -0.90 -14.56
C THR A 156 -4.65 0.50 -14.37
N TYR A 157 -4.19 1.18 -13.33
CA TYR A 157 -4.46 2.58 -13.05
C TYR A 157 -3.17 3.37 -13.13
N VAL A 158 -3.26 4.58 -13.66
CA VAL A 158 -2.21 5.59 -13.57
C VAL A 158 -2.49 6.44 -12.34
N ILE A 159 -1.46 6.67 -11.51
CA ILE A 159 -1.44 7.65 -10.44
C ILE A 159 -0.59 8.81 -10.93
N ASP A 160 -1.24 9.93 -11.25
CA ASP A 160 -0.62 11.15 -11.76
C ASP A 160 -0.35 12.08 -10.57
N PHE A 161 0.93 12.31 -10.27
CA PHE A 161 1.36 13.11 -9.12
C PHE A 161 1.19 14.61 -9.38
N ASN A 162 1.41 15.04 -10.62
CA ASN A 162 1.23 16.43 -11.04
C ASN A 162 -0.26 16.83 -10.99
N GLY A 163 -1.12 15.95 -11.50
CA GLY A 163 -2.58 16.13 -11.49
C GLY A 163 -3.26 15.75 -10.18
N GLN A 164 -2.52 15.18 -9.22
CA GLN A 164 -3.03 14.63 -7.96
C GLN A 164 -4.28 13.76 -8.17
N CYS A 165 -4.23 12.87 -9.16
CA CYS A 165 -5.38 12.03 -9.47
C CYS A 165 -4.99 10.62 -9.92
N GLN A 166 -5.92 9.69 -9.74
CA GLN A 166 -5.85 8.36 -10.35
C GLN A 166 -6.88 8.22 -11.47
N TYR A 167 -6.57 7.43 -12.49
CA TYR A 167 -7.52 7.06 -13.54
C TYR A 167 -7.16 5.70 -14.16
N PRO A 168 -8.15 4.93 -14.69
CA PRO A 168 -7.86 3.71 -15.44
C PRO A 168 -6.97 4.01 -16.64
N LYS A 169 -5.94 3.18 -16.87
CA LYS A 169 -5.06 3.31 -18.04
C LYS A 169 -5.89 3.21 -19.33
N GLY A 170 -5.76 4.21 -20.19
CA GLY A 170 -6.56 4.36 -21.42
C GLY A 170 -7.87 5.14 -21.28
N VAL A 171 -8.30 5.51 -20.06
CA VAL A 171 -9.53 6.29 -19.83
C VAL A 171 -9.29 7.43 -18.83
N PRO A 172 -8.51 8.47 -19.20
CA PRO A 172 -8.10 9.55 -18.29
C PRO A 172 -9.26 10.43 -17.80
N THR A 173 -10.41 10.37 -18.46
CA THR A 173 -11.62 11.09 -18.04
C THR A 173 -12.24 10.50 -16.76
N GLN A 174 -11.99 9.23 -16.44
CA GLN A 174 -12.49 8.57 -15.24
C GLN A 174 -11.54 8.78 -14.05
N ARG A 175 -11.41 10.03 -13.63
CA ARG A 175 -10.46 10.42 -12.58
C ARG A 175 -11.04 10.43 -11.17
N ARG A 176 -10.20 10.16 -10.18
CA ARG A 176 -10.46 10.40 -8.76
C ARG A 176 -9.27 11.12 -8.15
N GLU A 177 -9.54 12.12 -7.33
CA GLU A 177 -8.51 12.83 -6.56
C GLU A 177 -7.75 11.85 -5.66
N VAL A 178 -6.42 12.01 -5.58
CA VAL A 178 -5.55 11.29 -4.63
C VAL A 178 -4.82 12.26 -3.73
N LYS A 179 -4.49 11.83 -2.52
CA LYS A 179 -3.69 12.62 -1.57
C LYS A 179 -2.69 11.74 -0.84
N ARG A 180 -1.50 12.28 -0.66
CA ARG A 180 -0.50 11.80 0.29
C ARG A 180 -0.65 12.59 1.59
N VAL A 181 -0.76 11.90 2.73
CA VAL A 181 -1.03 12.54 4.03
C VAL A 181 -0.15 11.97 5.13
N SER A 182 0.17 12.80 6.11
CA SER A 182 0.83 12.38 7.34
C SER A 182 -0.07 11.47 8.17
N SER A 183 0.49 10.79 9.18
CA SER A 183 -0.29 10.00 10.14
C SER A 183 -1.28 10.86 10.93
N ALA A 184 -0.91 12.10 11.27
CA ALA A 184 -1.77 13.04 11.97
C ALA A 184 -2.93 13.51 11.09
N ASP A 185 -2.65 13.88 9.84
CA ASP A 185 -3.69 14.29 8.89
C ASP A 185 -4.65 13.14 8.61
N PHE A 186 -4.15 11.91 8.47
CA PHE A 186 -4.96 10.72 8.24
C PHE A 186 -6.09 10.58 9.27
N ASP A 187 -5.80 10.83 10.55
CA ASP A 187 -6.79 10.71 11.64
C ASP A 187 -7.90 11.75 11.54
N THR A 188 -7.63 12.92 10.94
CA THR A 188 -8.61 14.00 10.75
C THR A 188 -9.46 13.85 9.48
N MET A 189 -9.03 13.00 8.53
CA MET A 189 -9.60 12.93 7.19
C MET A 189 -10.90 12.12 7.09
N GLY A 190 -11.32 11.43 8.16
CA GLY A 190 -12.52 10.60 8.17
C GLY A 190 -12.45 9.47 7.14
N VAL A 191 -11.32 8.76 7.10
CA VAL A 191 -11.07 7.66 6.15
C VAL A 191 -12.07 6.53 6.38
N LYS A 192 -12.83 6.20 5.34
CA LYS A 192 -13.99 5.29 5.43
C LYS A 192 -13.61 3.81 5.47
N GLY A 193 -12.40 3.47 5.04
CA GLY A 193 -12.05 2.09 4.76
C GLY A 193 -10.76 1.91 3.98
N LEU A 194 -10.44 0.64 3.73
CA LEU A 194 -9.22 0.17 3.08
C LEU A 194 -9.56 -0.49 1.74
N ALA A 195 -9.04 0.03 0.63
CA ALA A 195 -9.20 -0.55 -0.72
C ALA A 195 -10.64 -0.92 -1.11
N GLY A 196 -11.62 -0.15 -0.62
CA GLY A 196 -13.05 -0.36 -0.88
C GLY A 196 -13.77 -1.27 0.11
N VAL A 197 -13.09 -1.77 1.15
CA VAL A 197 -13.70 -2.44 2.31
C VAL A 197 -13.99 -1.39 3.36
N PHE A 198 -15.27 -1.20 3.70
CA PHE A 198 -15.68 -0.27 4.74
C PHE A 198 -15.19 -0.76 6.10
N VAL A 199 -14.69 0.16 6.92
CA VAL A 199 -14.31 -0.12 8.30
C VAL A 199 -15.25 0.69 9.20
N PRO A 200 -16.14 0.03 9.95
CA PRO A 200 -17.02 0.71 10.89
C PRO A 200 -16.19 1.47 11.94
N THR A 201 -16.55 2.73 12.17
CA THR A 201 -16.10 3.45 13.37
C THR A 201 -16.83 2.85 14.57
N SER A 202 -16.06 2.33 15.52
CA SER A 202 -16.54 1.82 16.82
C SER A 202 -17.25 2.89 17.64
#